data_AF-A0A7X7WIZ8-F1
#
_entry.id   AF-A0A7X7WIZ8-F1
#
_cell.length_a   1.000
_cell.length_b   1.000
_cell.length_c   1.000
_cell.angle_alpha   90.00
_cell.angle_beta   90.00
_cell.angle_gamma   90.00
#
_symmetry.space_group_name_H-M   'P 1'
#
loop_
_entity.id
_entity.type
_entity.pdbx_description
1 polymer ?
#
loop_
_entity_poly.entity_id
_entity_poly.type
_entity_poly.pdbx_seq_one_letter_code
_entity_poly.pdbx_strand_id
1 'polypeptide(L)' 'MAKIGILPCGGACNVGMLTIKATIAMVKENEAVKYVCPLGLPLGIQSIIAKAKQSDKFIAINGCEMECASKALQAVSITS' A
#
# COMPACT_ATOMS: atom_id res chain seq x y z
N MET A 1 7.95 17.92 -2.21
CA MET A 1 6.93 17.31 -1.32
C MET A 1 7.17 15.82 -1.29
N ALA A 2 7.15 15.18 -0.11
CA ALA A 2 7.41 13.74 0.00
C ALA A 2 6.26 12.93 -0.64
N LYS A 3 6.61 11.89 -1.41
CA LYS A 3 5.65 10.96 -2.02
C LYS A 3 5.33 9.84 -1.05
N ILE A 4 4.05 9.57 -0.83
CA ILE A 4 3.55 8.59 0.13
C ILE A 4 3.00 7.38 -0.64
N GLY A 5 3.54 6.19 -0.36
CA GLY A 5 3.02 4.93 -0.86
C GLY A 5 2.04 4.32 0.15
N ILE A 6 0.77 4.22 -0.21
CA ILE A 6 -0.25 3.58 0.64
C ILE A 6 -0.42 2.13 0.19
N LEU A 7 -0.31 1.20 1.14
CA LEU A 7 -0.57 -0.22 0.98
C LEU A 7 -1.89 -0.56 1.68
N PRO A 8 -3.05 -0.36 1.03
CA PRO A 8 -4.33 -0.70 1.65
C PRO A 8 -4.61 -2.19 1.51
N CYS A 9 -4.84 -2.87 2.63
CA CYS A 9 -5.31 -4.24 2.65
C CYS A 9 -6.82 -4.29 2.87
N GLY A 10 -7.54 -4.93 1.94
CA GLY A 10 -8.99 -5.14 2.04
C GLY A 10 -9.41 -6.02 3.22
N GLY A 11 -8.49 -6.86 3.73
CA GLY A 11 -8.78 -7.83 4.79
C GLY A 11 -9.93 -8.78 4.42
N ALA A 12 -10.45 -9.47 5.44
CA ALA A 12 -11.68 -10.24 5.37
C ALA A 12 -12.87 -9.47 5.97
N CYS A 13 -12.85 -8.13 5.92
CA CYS A 13 -13.88 -7.29 6.52
C CYS A 13 -14.31 -6.15 5.59
N ASN A 14 -15.54 -5.64 5.82
CA ASN A 14 -16.09 -4.54 5.03
C ASN A 14 -15.30 -3.23 5.18
N VAL A 15 -14.64 -3.02 6.34
CA VAL A 15 -13.86 -1.81 6.60
C VAL A 15 -12.64 -1.72 5.69
N GLY A 16 -11.96 -2.84 5.40
CA GLY A 16 -10.81 -2.82 4.49
C GLY A 16 -11.20 -2.50 3.03
N MET A 17 -12.41 -2.85 2.60
CA MET A 17 -12.92 -2.42 1.29
C MET A 17 -13.14 -0.90 1.22
N LEU A 18 -13.56 -0.27 2.32
CA LEU A 18 -13.63 1.20 2.41
C LEU A 18 -12.23 1.82 2.35
N THR A 19 -11.25 1.23 3.04
CA THR A 19 -9.84 1.67 2.98
C THR A 19 -9.30 1.68 1.55
N ILE A 20 -9.58 0.64 0.77
CA ILE A 20 -9.18 0.57 -0.65
C ILE A 20 -9.83 1.72 -1.43
N LYS A 21 -11.15 1.92 -1.29
CA LYS A 21 -11.88 2.98 -2.00
C LYS A 21 -11.37 4.37 -1.63
N ALA A 22 -11.14 4.64 -0.35
CA ALA A 22 -10.60 5.90 0.14
C ALA A 22 -9.19 6.16 -0.43
N THR A 23 -8.34 5.13 -0.46
CA THR A 23 -6.99 5.24 -1.05
C THR A 23 -7.06 5.57 -2.54
N ILE A 24 -7.96 4.92 -3.28
CA ILE A 24 -8.15 5.20 -4.72
C ILE A 24 -8.62 6.65 -4.95
N ALA A 25 -9.56 7.15 -4.15
CA ALA A 25 -10.01 8.54 -4.23
C ALA A 25 -8.85 9.51 -3.98
N MET A 26 -8.06 9.28 -2.92
CA MET A 26 -6.91 10.12 -2.58
C MET A 26 -5.85 10.15 -3.68
N VAL A 27 -5.55 9.01 -4.31
CA VAL A 27 -4.58 8.93 -5.41
C VAL A 27 -5.04 9.70 -6.66
N LYS A 28 -6.36 9.82 -6.88
CA LYS A 28 -6.90 10.62 -7.99
C LYS A 28 -6.78 12.12 -7.74
N GLU A 29 -6.90 12.54 -6.50
CA GLU A 29 -6.88 13.96 -6.11
C GLU A 29 -5.47 14.47 -5.77
N ASN A 30 -4.55 13.57 -5.42
CA ASN A 30 -3.22 13.93 -4.94
C ASN A 30 -2.13 13.09 -5.62
N GLU A 31 -1.38 13.70 -6.51
CA GLU A 31 -0.30 13.04 -7.26
C GLU A 31 0.86 12.56 -6.38
N ALA A 32 1.04 13.15 -5.18
CA ALA A 32 2.04 12.74 -4.21
C ALA A 32 1.66 11.43 -3.49
N VAL A 33 0.41 10.97 -3.59
CA VAL A 33 -0.04 9.71 -3.01
C VAL A 33 -0.05 8.63 -4.09
N LYS A 34 0.53 7.48 -3.80
CA LYS A 34 0.58 6.33 -4.70
C LYS A 34 -0.08 5.12 -4.05
N TYR A 35 -0.96 4.47 -4.80
CA TYR A 35 -1.45 3.13 -4.43
C TYR A 35 -0.35 2.10 -4.71
N VAL A 36 0.02 1.34 -3.69
CA VAL A 36 0.97 0.23 -3.78
C VAL A 36 0.24 -1.05 -3.41
N CYS A 37 0.32 -2.06 -4.29
CA CYS A 37 -0.35 -3.34 -4.02
C CYS A 37 0.37 -4.09 -2.89
N PRO A 38 -0.28 -4.36 -1.75
CA PRO A 38 0.37 -5.04 -0.64
C PRO A 38 0.80 -6.45 -1.00
N LEU A 39 0.01 -7.19 -1.77
CA LEU A 39 0.33 -8.57 -2.16
C LEU A 39 1.41 -8.63 -3.27
N GLY A 40 1.42 -7.65 -4.18
CA GLY A 40 2.36 -7.64 -5.30
C GLY A 40 3.82 -7.40 -4.90
N LEU A 41 4.06 -6.75 -3.77
CA LEU A 41 5.39 -6.50 -3.22
C LEU A 41 6.12 -7.80 -2.81
N PRO A 42 5.62 -8.60 -1.86
CA PRO A 42 6.29 -9.83 -1.43
C PRO A 42 6.32 -10.89 -2.53
N LEU A 43 5.40 -10.83 -3.51
CA LEU A 43 5.43 -11.71 -4.69
C LEU A 43 6.49 -11.33 -5.73
N GLY A 44 7.25 -10.25 -5.53
CA GLY A 44 8.32 -9.88 -6.46
C GLY A 44 7.83 -9.30 -7.79
N ILE A 45 6.58 -8.82 -7.87
CA ILE A 45 6.03 -8.30 -9.14
C ILE A 45 6.75 -7.00 -9.50
N GLN A 46 7.58 -7.05 -10.54
CA GLN A 46 8.51 -5.97 -10.89
C GLN A 46 7.83 -4.62 -11.13
N SER A 47 6.65 -4.61 -11.78
CA SER A 47 5.88 -3.37 -12.01
C SER A 47 5.37 -2.75 -10.69
N ILE A 48 5.03 -3.56 -9.70
CA ILE A 48 4.61 -3.10 -8.37
C ILE A 48 5.81 -2.59 -7.57
N ILE A 49 6.94 -3.30 -7.61
CA ILE A 49 8.19 -2.86 -6.94
C ILE A 49 8.66 -1.54 -7.54
N ALA A 50 8.69 -1.42 -8.87
CA ALA A 50 9.09 -0.19 -9.55
C ALA A 50 8.18 0.99 -9.17
N LYS A 51 6.87 0.76 -9.02
CA LYS A 51 5.92 1.78 -8.54
C LYS A 51 6.15 2.13 -7.07
N ALA A 52 6.41 1.14 -6.22
CA ALA A 52 6.68 1.35 -4.80
C ALA A 52 7.92 2.24 -4.61
N LYS A 53 9.01 1.98 -5.34
CA LYS A 53 10.24 2.78 -5.33
C LYS A 53 10.08 4.26 -5.73
N GLN A 54 8.92 4.67 -6.23
CA GLN A 54 8.61 6.08 -6.50
C GLN A 54 8.10 6.82 -5.26
N SER A 55 7.92 6.14 -4.13
CA SER A 55 7.47 6.71 -2.87
C SER A 55 8.63 6.82 -1.89
N ASP A 56 8.66 7.91 -1.12
CA ASP A 56 9.70 8.19 -0.14
C ASP A 56 9.39 7.55 1.22
N LYS A 57 8.11 7.36 1.51
CA LYS A 57 7.59 6.78 2.76
C LYS A 57 6.39 5.90 2.48
N PHE A 58 6.10 4.97 3.39
CA PHE A 58 5.02 4.01 3.21
C PHE A 58 4.06 3.98 4.39
N ILE A 59 2.78 3.85 4.08
CA ILE A 59 1.72 3.66 5.07
C ILE A 59 1.03 2.34 4.76
N ALA A 60 1.19 1.36 5.65
CA ALA A 60 0.42 0.12 5.61
C ALA A 60 -0.90 0.33 6.33
N ILE A 61 -2.02 0.01 5.66
CA ILE A 61 -3.35 0.03 6.29
C ILE A 61 -3.90 -1.39 6.30
N ASN A 62 -4.02 -1.96 7.49
CA ASN A 62 -4.50 -3.32 7.67
C ASN A 62 -6.01 -3.33 7.90
N GLY A 63 -6.75 -4.00 7.03
CA GLY A 63 -8.19 -4.21 7.19
C GLY A 63 -8.55 -5.27 8.23
N CYS A 64 -7.61 -6.10 8.67
CA CYS A 64 -7.87 -7.12 9.70
C CYS A 64 -6.61 -7.42 10.51
N GLU A 65 -6.78 -8.22 11.57
CA GLU A 65 -5.73 -8.67 12.51
C GLU A 65 -4.62 -9.51 11.90
N MET A 66 -4.75 -9.95 10.64
CA MET A 66 -3.69 -10.67 9.94
C MET A 66 -2.52 -9.77 9.53
N GLU A 67 -2.74 -8.46 9.46
CA GLU A 67 -1.71 -7.45 9.20
C GLU A 67 -0.89 -7.66 7.90
N CYS A 68 -1.56 -8.15 6.85
CA CYS A 68 -0.89 -8.53 5.61
C CYS A 68 -0.13 -7.37 4.94
N ALA A 69 -0.61 -6.11 5.03
CA ALA A 69 0.09 -4.99 4.43
C ALA A 69 1.38 -4.63 5.18
N SER A 70 1.36 -4.66 6.51
CA SER A 70 2.58 -4.44 7.31
C SER A 70 3.61 -5.53 7.05
N LYS A 71 3.18 -6.80 7.05
CA LYS A 71 4.05 -7.95 6.76
C LYS A 71 4.62 -7.90 5.36
N ALA A 72 3.81 -7.50 4.37
CA ALA A 72 4.27 -7.30 3.00
C ALA A 72 5.35 -6.23 2.91
N LEU A 73 5.19 -5.12 3.63
CA LEU A 73 6.19 -4.05 3.67
C LEU A 73 7.48 -4.51 4.33
N GLN A 74 7.42 -5.31 5.41
CA GLN A 74 8.60 -5.87 6.08
C GLN A 74 9.32 -6.92 5.22
N ALA A 75 8.58 -7.68 4.41
CA ALA A 75 9.13 -8.72 3.54
C ALA A 75 9.98 -8.15 2.40
N VAL A 76 9.76 -6.89 2.04
CA VAL A 76 10.61 -6.15 1.11
C VAL A 76 11.47 -5.19 1.94
N SER A 77 12.74 -4.98 1.60
CA SER A 77 13.61 -4.06 2.36
C SER A 77 13.28 -2.57 2.10
N ILE A 78 12.00 -2.23 2.08
CA ILE A 78 11.45 -0.91 1.81
C ILE A 78 10.87 -0.41 3.13
N THR A 79 11.65 0.36 3.89
CA THR A 79 11.31 0.78 5.25
C THR A 79 10.17 1.82 5.26
N SER A 80 9.20 1.65 6.17
CA SER A 80 8.11 2.59 6.52
C SER A 80 8.61 3.82 7.26
#